data_AF-A0A9E3IVW8-F1
#
_entry.id   AF-A0A9E3IVW8-F1
#
_cell.length_a   1.000
_cell.length_b   1.000
_cell.length_c   1.000
_cell.angle_alpha   90.00
_cell.angle_beta   90.00
_cell.angle_gamma   90.00
#
_symmetry.space_group_name_H-M   'P 1'
#
loop_
_entity.id
_entity.type
_entity.pdbx_description
1 polymer ?
#
loop_
_entity_poly.entity_id
_entity_poly.type
_entity_poly.pdbx_seq_one_letter_code
_entity_poly.pdbx_strand_id
1 'polypeptide(L)'
;MPRSLVQRLCRTSRRWFVAGAMLAAPLAQAFVVLPRLGGEVSGEAFLLGETGPGLHWKFSPTSADGGVREIVFQADNAFTRLRVLARINAATGDGTWRVEEGRIEAGPWFSAFAPRLGPEMAGAVAEGSVLITGSGEIHQGKPAGRIRVEWRDGAVRHAGQKWALEGIMVRAEADVATLPQGPVPIEITVRTVTNARLGARNVAISATLAGSGNVSVTSARVEIAGGEITAEPFVASLSPLSLQNVKVRMTRIGLQDIVALVPAALAAARGRIDGEVRLGWNKADGLQIGEGRLSLRDDEPTVIRLTPQPGFLTSHVPARFVFAPRLPPWLRRWFSPLNPAYESMQVIELGQTDLHVRSLEVKMTPEGDGGGRSAKVVVVAQPEQAGNVVGQVTFEINVFGPLANVLVLGMKQHLSFGMH
;
A
#
# COMPACT_ATOMS: atom_id res chain seq x y z
N MET A 1 9.23 -9.49 -34.22
CA MET A 1 10.00 -9.30 -32.95
C MET A 1 9.28 -10.05 -31.82
N PRO A 2 9.96 -10.87 -31.03
CA PRO A 2 9.35 -12.07 -30.49
C PRO A 2 8.53 -11.78 -29.22
N ARG A 3 7.23 -12.10 -29.29
CA ARG A 3 6.23 -12.10 -28.20
C ARG A 3 6.50 -13.13 -27.07
N SER A 4 7.71 -13.69 -26.96
CA SER A 4 8.01 -14.86 -26.12
C SER A 4 8.69 -14.56 -24.76
N LEU A 5 9.02 -13.29 -24.47
CA LEU A 5 9.69 -12.90 -23.21
C LEU A 5 8.70 -12.48 -22.10
N VAL A 6 7.56 -11.91 -22.50
CA VAL A 6 6.49 -11.46 -21.58
C VAL A 6 5.70 -12.65 -20.99
N GLN A 7 5.45 -13.71 -21.77
CA GLN A 7 4.84 -14.95 -21.27
C GLN A 7 5.76 -15.74 -20.33
N ARG A 8 7.09 -15.63 -20.48
CA ARG A 8 8.05 -16.25 -19.55
C ARG A 8 8.08 -15.50 -18.21
N LEU A 9 7.97 -14.17 -18.21
CA LEU A 9 7.91 -13.34 -16.99
C LEU A 9 6.62 -13.56 -16.17
N CYS A 10 5.47 -13.77 -16.82
CA CYS A 10 4.21 -14.10 -16.13
C CYS A 10 4.16 -15.52 -15.54
N ARG A 11 4.94 -16.48 -16.07
CA ARG A 11 5.13 -17.79 -15.40
C ARG A 11 6.04 -17.68 -14.18
N THR A 12 6.94 -16.69 -14.15
CA THR A 12 7.85 -16.49 -13.03
C THR A 12 7.08 -15.97 -11.82
N SER A 13 6.19 -14.97 -11.92
CA SER A 13 5.49 -14.35 -10.77
C SER A 13 4.66 -15.30 -9.90
N ARG A 14 4.16 -16.40 -10.47
CA ARG A 14 3.50 -17.50 -9.74
C ARG A 14 4.48 -18.39 -8.96
N ARG A 15 5.73 -18.53 -9.42
CA ARG A 15 6.77 -19.30 -8.72
C ARG A 15 7.17 -18.69 -7.36
N TRP A 16 6.72 -17.48 -7.01
CA TRP A 16 7.19 -16.73 -5.82
C TRP A 16 6.29 -16.87 -4.59
N PHE A 17 4.97 -16.80 -4.74
CA PHE A 17 4.05 -17.25 -3.68
C PHE A 17 4.10 -18.77 -3.54
N VAL A 18 4.29 -19.43 -4.69
CA VAL A 18 4.62 -20.84 -4.68
C VAL A 18 6.02 -21.02 -4.10
N ALA A 19 7.05 -20.15 -4.12
CA ALA A 19 8.42 -20.50 -3.64
C ALA A 19 8.49 -21.08 -2.21
N GLY A 20 7.69 -20.58 -1.26
CA GLY A 20 7.54 -21.19 0.07
C GLY A 20 6.81 -22.55 0.05
N ALA A 21 5.89 -22.72 -0.89
CA ALA A 21 5.15 -23.94 -1.22
C ALA A 21 5.85 -24.87 -2.27
N MET A 22 6.87 -24.37 -2.99
CA MET A 22 7.57 -24.95 -4.14
C MET A 22 8.86 -25.59 -3.68
N LEU A 23 9.23 -25.42 -2.42
CA LEU A 23 10.12 -26.36 -1.77
C LEU A 23 9.43 -27.72 -1.52
N ALA A 24 8.09 -27.77 -1.46
CA ALA A 24 7.33 -29.03 -1.43
C ALA A 24 6.89 -29.52 -2.84
N ALA A 25 6.76 -28.63 -3.82
CA ALA A 25 6.31 -28.98 -5.18
C ALA A 25 7.24 -29.87 -6.04
N PRO A 26 8.59 -29.90 -5.93
CA PRO A 26 9.40 -30.85 -6.68
C PRO A 26 9.10 -32.30 -6.29
N LEU A 27 8.49 -32.54 -5.12
CA LEU A 27 7.98 -33.86 -4.77
C LEU A 27 6.78 -34.23 -5.68
N ALA A 28 5.85 -33.31 -5.94
CA ALA A 28 4.62 -33.62 -6.69
C ALA A 28 4.84 -33.98 -8.18
N GLN A 29 5.97 -33.59 -8.79
CA GLN A 29 6.28 -33.94 -10.19
C GLN A 29 7.34 -35.05 -10.34
N ALA A 30 7.98 -35.48 -9.24
CA ALA A 30 9.03 -36.50 -9.27
C ALA A 30 8.54 -37.94 -8.96
N PHE A 31 7.25 -38.16 -8.65
CA PHE A 31 6.71 -39.48 -8.27
C PHE A 31 6.34 -40.40 -9.43
N VAL A 32 6.81 -40.12 -10.66
CA VAL A 32 6.60 -41.04 -11.79
C VAL A 32 7.63 -42.15 -11.72
N VAL A 33 7.30 -43.19 -10.93
CA VAL A 33 8.05 -44.44 -10.74
C VAL A 33 9.41 -44.23 -10.07
N LEU A 34 9.41 -44.19 -8.72
CA LEU A 34 10.65 -44.28 -7.94
C LEU A 34 11.32 -45.64 -8.21
N PRO A 35 12.52 -45.69 -8.83
CA PRO A 35 13.23 -46.96 -9.01
C PRO A 35 13.50 -47.63 -7.64
N ARG A 36 13.80 -48.94 -7.63
CA ARG A 36 14.15 -49.70 -6.39
C ARG A 36 15.49 -49.28 -5.75
N LEU A 37 15.96 -48.07 -6.03
CA LEU A 37 17.20 -47.54 -5.50
C LEU A 37 16.94 -47.03 -4.09
N GLY A 38 17.47 -47.74 -3.09
CA GLY A 38 17.89 -47.11 -1.84
C GLY A 38 19.15 -46.29 -2.12
N GLY A 39 19.32 -45.19 -1.40
CA GLY A 39 20.48 -44.32 -1.59
C GLY A 39 20.19 -42.88 -1.19
N GLU A 40 21.11 -42.01 -1.54
CA GLU A 40 21.02 -40.59 -1.27
C GLU A 40 21.29 -39.81 -2.56
N VAL A 41 20.43 -38.86 -2.87
CA VAL A 41 20.63 -37.89 -3.95
C VAL A 41 20.66 -36.51 -3.33
N SER A 42 21.72 -35.76 -3.61
CA SER A 42 21.89 -34.40 -3.11
C SER A 42 22.32 -33.46 -4.22
N GLY A 43 22.09 -32.16 -4.02
CA GLY A 43 22.55 -31.14 -4.93
C GLY A 43 22.41 -29.74 -4.34
N GLU A 44 22.66 -28.74 -5.19
CA GLU A 44 22.44 -27.35 -4.86
C GLU A 44 21.32 -26.78 -5.73
N ALA A 45 20.52 -25.88 -5.15
CA ALA A 45 19.43 -25.21 -5.82
C ALA A 45 19.43 -23.71 -5.51
N PHE A 46 19.19 -22.89 -6.53
CA PHE A 46 19.09 -21.44 -6.40
C PHE A 46 17.68 -21.00 -6.80
N LEU A 47 16.75 -20.94 -5.83
CA LEU A 47 15.33 -20.69 -6.10
C LEU A 47 15.06 -19.34 -6.76
N LEU A 48 15.92 -18.34 -6.50
CA LEU A 48 15.81 -17.01 -7.09
C LEU A 48 16.87 -16.79 -8.19
N GLY A 49 17.40 -17.84 -8.81
CA GLY A 49 18.59 -17.73 -9.66
C GLY A 49 19.84 -17.37 -8.84
N GLU A 50 20.93 -17.03 -9.52
CA GLU A 50 22.25 -16.86 -8.90
C GLU A 50 22.32 -15.77 -7.82
N THR A 51 21.34 -14.87 -7.75
CA THR A 51 21.26 -13.80 -6.74
C THR A 51 20.60 -14.23 -5.43
N GLY A 52 20.01 -15.43 -5.37
CA GLY A 52 19.34 -15.96 -4.18
C GLY A 52 20.28 -16.74 -3.26
N PRO A 53 19.93 -16.93 -1.98
CA PRO A 53 20.63 -17.88 -1.11
C PRO A 53 20.62 -19.28 -1.75
N GLY A 54 21.80 -19.88 -1.94
CA GLY A 54 21.93 -21.26 -2.38
C GLY A 54 21.37 -22.21 -1.32
N LEU A 55 20.65 -23.24 -1.75
CA LEU A 55 20.08 -24.28 -0.90
C LEU A 55 20.74 -25.60 -1.21
N HIS A 56 21.34 -26.22 -0.20
CA HIS A 56 21.69 -27.62 -0.29
C HIS A 56 20.41 -28.43 -0.12
N TRP A 57 20.16 -29.40 -0.98
CA TRP A 57 19.03 -30.29 -0.85
C TRP A 57 19.49 -31.74 -0.88
N LYS A 58 18.77 -32.57 -0.14
CA LYS A 58 19.05 -34.00 0.04
C LYS A 58 17.74 -34.78 0.02
N PHE A 59 17.76 -35.89 -0.69
CA PHE A 59 16.65 -36.82 -0.83
C PHE A 59 17.15 -38.23 -0.48
N SER A 60 16.60 -38.80 0.59
CA SER A 60 17.05 -40.07 1.17
C SER A 60 15.90 -41.07 1.29
N PRO A 61 15.60 -41.83 0.22
CA PRO A 61 14.67 -42.95 0.26
C PRO A 61 15.30 -44.14 1.00
N THR A 62 14.68 -44.54 2.10
CA THR A 62 15.02 -45.74 2.86
C THR A 62 13.91 -46.78 2.71
N SER A 63 14.28 -48.02 2.43
CA SER A 63 13.30 -49.12 2.45
C SER A 63 13.05 -49.53 3.90
N ALA A 64 11.79 -49.57 4.31
CA ALA A 64 11.36 -50.14 5.57
C ALA A 64 10.74 -51.53 5.33
N ASP A 65 10.62 -52.32 6.39
CA ASP A 65 9.98 -53.63 6.32
C ASP A 65 8.52 -53.53 5.86
N GLY A 66 8.04 -54.57 5.16
CA GLY A 66 6.65 -54.63 4.69
C GLY A 66 6.33 -53.84 3.43
N GLY A 67 7.34 -53.46 2.63
CA GLY A 67 7.12 -52.78 1.34
C GLY A 67 6.79 -51.30 1.44
N VAL A 68 6.90 -50.72 2.64
CA VAL A 68 6.80 -49.28 2.88
C VAL A 68 8.17 -48.65 2.68
N ARG A 69 8.20 -47.48 2.05
CA ARG A 69 9.40 -46.64 1.90
C ARG A 69 9.24 -45.39 2.73
N GLU A 70 10.28 -45.09 3.49
CA GLU A 70 10.42 -43.80 4.15
C GLU A 70 11.26 -42.90 3.26
N ILE A 71 10.77 -41.70 2.99
CA ILE A 71 11.41 -40.72 2.13
C ILE A 71 11.61 -39.47 2.96
N VAL A 72 12.87 -39.10 3.15
CA VAL A 72 13.24 -37.84 3.79
C VAL A 72 13.72 -36.88 2.72
N PHE A 73 13.05 -35.74 2.60
CA PHE A 73 13.52 -34.60 1.82
C PHE A 73 13.99 -33.52 2.78
N GLN A 74 15.22 -33.05 2.59
CA GLN A 74 15.82 -31.96 3.35
C GLN A 74 16.28 -30.87 2.38
N ALA A 75 16.04 -29.62 2.76
CA ALA A 75 16.61 -28.46 2.08
C ALA A 75 17.05 -27.44 3.13
N ASP A 76 18.33 -27.12 3.15
CA ASP A 76 18.91 -26.26 4.16
C ASP A 76 20.03 -25.35 3.65
N ASN A 77 20.19 -24.25 4.37
CA ASN A 77 21.34 -23.36 4.32
C ASN A 77 21.40 -22.57 5.64
N ALA A 78 22.24 -21.54 5.72
CA ALA A 78 22.35 -20.70 6.92
C ALA A 78 21.02 -20.02 7.34
N PHE A 79 20.04 -19.92 6.45
CA PHE A 79 18.82 -19.13 6.61
C PHE A 79 17.53 -19.92 6.36
N THR A 80 17.64 -21.22 6.11
CA THR A 80 16.54 -22.08 5.69
C THR A 80 16.75 -23.45 6.26
N ARG A 81 15.72 -24.03 6.85
CA ARG A 81 15.66 -25.43 7.23
C ARG A 81 14.30 -25.97 6.86
N LEU A 82 14.27 -26.92 5.95
CA LEU A 82 13.09 -27.66 5.58
C LEU A 82 13.37 -29.14 5.66
N ARG A 83 12.51 -29.87 6.36
CA ARG A 83 12.53 -31.32 6.44
C ARG A 83 11.11 -31.85 6.25
N VAL A 84 10.93 -32.66 5.21
CA VAL A 84 9.68 -33.31 4.87
C VAL A 84 9.87 -34.81 4.94
N LEU A 85 8.98 -35.47 5.67
CA LEU A 85 8.95 -36.93 5.80
C LEU A 85 7.74 -37.45 5.03
N ALA A 86 7.95 -38.43 4.16
CA ALA A 86 6.88 -39.19 3.52
C ALA A 86 7.06 -40.69 3.77
N ARG A 87 5.96 -41.40 3.99
CA ARG A 87 5.91 -42.85 4.14
C ARG A 87 4.97 -43.41 3.09
N ILE A 88 5.48 -44.19 2.14
CA ILE A 88 4.75 -44.61 0.94
C ILE A 88 4.85 -46.12 0.77
N ASN A 89 3.73 -46.80 0.58
CA ASN A 89 3.68 -48.19 0.13
C ASN A 89 4.17 -48.26 -1.32
N ALA A 90 5.28 -48.94 -1.56
CA ALA A 90 5.89 -49.01 -2.88
C ALA A 90 5.04 -49.77 -3.92
N ALA A 91 4.11 -50.63 -3.48
CA ALA A 91 3.23 -51.39 -4.37
C ALA A 91 2.02 -50.58 -4.83
N THR A 92 1.40 -49.82 -3.93
CA THR A 92 0.17 -49.05 -4.26
C THR A 92 0.45 -47.58 -4.58
N GLY A 93 1.59 -47.05 -4.13
CA GLY A 93 1.90 -45.63 -4.19
C GLY A 93 1.14 -44.80 -3.16
N ASP A 94 0.42 -45.44 -2.22
CA ASP A 94 -0.33 -44.75 -1.17
C ASP A 94 0.54 -44.51 0.06
N GLY A 95 0.21 -43.48 0.85
CA GLY A 95 1.05 -43.12 1.97
C GLY A 95 0.62 -41.86 2.71
N THR A 96 1.55 -41.33 3.49
CA THR A 96 1.38 -40.07 4.24
C THR A 96 2.61 -39.20 4.07
N TRP A 97 2.45 -37.88 4.20
CA TRP A 97 3.56 -36.94 4.27
C TRP A 97 3.33 -35.89 5.35
N ARG A 98 4.42 -35.33 5.88
CA ARG A 98 4.41 -34.23 6.86
C ARG A 98 5.66 -33.37 6.74
N VAL A 99 5.51 -32.07 6.99
CA VAL A 99 6.62 -31.15 7.23
C VAL A 99 7.01 -31.27 8.71
N GLU A 100 8.23 -31.75 8.98
CA GLU A 100 8.76 -31.88 10.34
C GLU A 100 9.42 -30.60 10.82
N GLU A 101 10.13 -29.92 9.93
CA GLU A 101 10.75 -28.62 10.18
C GLU A 101 10.58 -27.77 8.93
N GLY A 102 10.16 -26.52 9.09
CA GLY A 102 9.98 -25.60 7.98
C GLY A 102 10.17 -24.19 8.48
N ARG A 103 11.39 -23.67 8.39
CA ARG A 103 11.78 -22.35 8.87
C ARG A 103 12.64 -21.64 7.84
N ILE A 104 12.30 -20.39 7.56
CA ILE A 104 13.05 -19.51 6.65
C ILE A 104 13.23 -18.15 7.32
N GLU A 105 14.45 -17.63 7.35
CA GLU A 105 14.73 -16.27 7.82
C GLU A 105 14.40 -15.26 6.72
N ALA A 106 13.49 -14.31 6.98
CA ALA A 106 12.93 -13.45 5.95
C ALA A 106 13.96 -12.51 5.30
N GLY A 107 14.93 -12.01 6.07
CA GLY A 107 15.86 -10.97 5.62
C GLY A 107 16.69 -11.36 4.38
N PRO A 108 17.51 -12.42 4.43
CA PRO A 108 18.35 -12.82 3.30
C PRO A 108 17.55 -13.13 2.03
N TRP A 109 16.40 -13.78 2.19
CA TRP A 109 15.50 -14.10 1.09
C TRP A 109 14.84 -12.85 0.51
N PHE A 110 14.42 -11.91 1.36
CA PHE A 110 13.86 -10.65 0.94
C PHE A 110 14.88 -9.78 0.23
N SER A 111 16.12 -9.68 0.70
CA SER A 111 17.17 -8.89 0.04
C SER A 111 17.46 -9.37 -1.38
N ALA A 112 17.45 -10.68 -1.61
CA ALA A 112 17.58 -11.25 -2.95
C ALA A 112 16.36 -10.99 -3.85
N PHE A 113 15.18 -10.80 -3.25
CA PHE A 113 13.92 -10.59 -3.94
C PHE A 113 13.58 -9.11 -4.19
N ALA A 114 13.95 -8.22 -3.27
CA ALA A 114 13.52 -6.83 -3.24
C ALA A 114 13.84 -6.06 -4.53
N PRO A 115 15.02 -6.21 -5.18
CA PRO A 115 15.30 -5.55 -6.46
C PRO A 115 14.33 -5.93 -7.58
N ARG A 116 13.68 -7.10 -7.49
CA ARG A 116 12.71 -7.59 -8.48
C ARG A 116 11.32 -7.00 -8.29
N LEU A 117 10.98 -6.54 -7.08
CA LEU A 117 9.74 -5.84 -6.79
C LEU A 117 9.75 -4.42 -7.39
N GLY A 118 10.94 -3.85 -7.58
CA GLY A 118 11.13 -2.56 -8.21
C GLY A 118 12.24 -1.76 -7.54
N PRO A 119 12.66 -0.63 -8.16
CA PRO A 119 13.72 0.21 -7.62
C PRO A 119 13.39 0.79 -6.24
N GLU A 120 12.11 1.03 -5.94
CA GLU A 120 11.66 1.56 -4.64
C GLU A 120 11.83 0.56 -3.48
N MET A 121 12.01 -0.72 -3.78
CA MET A 121 12.27 -1.78 -2.81
C MET A 121 13.77 -2.10 -2.71
N ALA A 122 14.59 -1.58 -3.62
CA ALA A 122 16.03 -1.81 -3.59
C ALA A 122 16.65 -1.10 -2.37
N GLY A 123 17.27 -1.88 -1.47
CA GLY A 123 17.79 -1.36 -0.20
C GLY A 123 16.81 -1.46 0.97
N ALA A 124 15.59 -1.96 0.75
CA ALA A 124 14.71 -2.39 1.84
C ALA A 124 15.26 -3.66 2.50
N VAL A 125 15.14 -3.74 3.82
CA VAL A 125 15.57 -4.89 4.64
C VAL A 125 14.34 -5.47 5.32
N ALA A 126 14.22 -6.80 5.31
CA ALA A 126 13.18 -7.51 6.04
C ALA A 126 13.73 -8.29 7.24
N GLU A 127 12.87 -8.54 8.21
CA GLU A 127 13.16 -9.29 9.43
C GLU A 127 12.00 -10.24 9.76
N GLY A 128 12.23 -11.16 10.70
CA GLY A 128 11.27 -12.17 11.13
C GLY A 128 11.49 -13.52 10.47
N SER A 129 10.68 -14.49 10.89
CA SER A 129 10.78 -15.88 10.44
C SER A 129 9.50 -16.31 9.73
N VAL A 130 9.67 -17.03 8.62
CA VAL A 130 8.59 -17.72 7.92
C VAL A 130 8.58 -19.18 8.35
N LEU A 131 7.43 -19.64 8.85
CA LEU A 131 7.16 -21.01 9.24
C LEU A 131 6.35 -21.71 8.15
N ILE A 132 6.75 -22.93 7.82
CA ILE A 132 6.05 -23.80 6.87
C ILE A 132 5.63 -25.04 7.64
N THR A 133 4.33 -25.34 7.61
CA THR A 133 3.76 -26.54 8.19
C THR A 133 2.86 -27.21 7.18
N GLY A 134 2.67 -28.51 7.29
CA GLY A 134 1.78 -29.22 6.40
C GLY A 134 1.82 -30.71 6.60
N SER A 135 0.73 -31.38 6.22
CA SER A 135 0.65 -32.83 6.23
C SER A 135 -0.52 -33.30 5.37
N GLY A 136 -0.51 -34.58 5.03
CA GLY A 136 -1.63 -35.24 4.42
C GLY A 136 -1.30 -36.63 3.91
N GLU A 137 -2.09 -37.08 2.95
CA GLU A 137 -2.05 -38.42 2.38
C GLU A 137 -1.46 -38.39 0.98
N ILE A 138 -0.97 -39.54 0.54
CA ILE A 138 -0.55 -39.77 -0.84
C ILE A 138 -1.45 -40.89 -1.35
N HIS A 139 -2.09 -40.68 -2.49
CA HIS A 139 -2.90 -41.70 -3.16
C HIS A 139 -2.37 -41.92 -4.56
N GLN A 140 -1.92 -43.14 -4.84
CA GLN A 140 -1.35 -43.52 -6.14
C GLN A 140 -0.26 -42.53 -6.60
N GLY A 141 0.63 -42.14 -5.67
CA GLY A 141 1.72 -41.18 -5.92
C GLY A 141 1.30 -39.70 -6.00
N LYS A 142 0.02 -39.38 -5.81
CA LYS A 142 -0.47 -37.99 -5.81
C LYS A 142 -0.61 -37.49 -4.37
N PRO A 143 0.15 -36.47 -3.95
CA PRO A 143 0.00 -35.90 -2.62
C PRO A 143 -1.29 -35.07 -2.50
N ALA A 144 -2.01 -35.29 -1.41
CA ALA A 144 -3.16 -34.52 -0.95
C ALA A 144 -2.91 -34.06 0.50
N GLY A 145 -3.66 -33.07 0.98
CA GLY A 145 -3.48 -32.47 2.30
C GLY A 145 -3.27 -30.97 2.22
N ARG A 146 -2.82 -30.36 3.32
CA ARG A 146 -2.72 -28.90 3.44
C ARG A 146 -1.31 -28.46 3.77
N ILE A 147 -0.91 -27.33 3.18
CA ILE A 147 0.28 -26.57 3.57
C ILE A 147 -0.19 -25.22 4.11
N ARG A 148 0.43 -24.80 5.21
CA ARG A 148 0.30 -23.48 5.79
C ARG A 148 1.66 -22.80 5.84
N VAL A 149 1.71 -21.57 5.36
CA VAL A 149 2.89 -20.70 5.41
C VAL A 149 2.53 -19.49 6.28
N GLU A 150 3.40 -19.16 7.22
CA GLU A 150 3.18 -18.06 8.15
C GLU A 150 4.44 -17.23 8.36
N TRP A 151 4.42 -15.95 8.01
CA TRP A 151 5.45 -15.00 8.42
C TRP A 151 5.00 -14.35 9.74
N ARG A 152 5.79 -14.51 10.80
CA ARG A 152 5.53 -13.94 12.12
C ARG A 152 6.54 -12.87 12.49
N ASP A 153 6.06 -11.89 13.26
CA ASP A 153 6.85 -10.77 13.80
C ASP A 153 7.72 -10.11 12.71
N GLY A 154 7.15 -10.02 11.51
CA GLY A 154 7.87 -9.49 10.37
C GLY A 154 8.07 -7.99 10.49
N ALA A 155 9.18 -7.52 9.96
CA ALA A 155 9.38 -6.11 9.73
C ALA A 155 9.98 -5.89 8.35
N VAL A 156 9.65 -4.79 7.69
CA VAL A 156 10.31 -4.34 6.46
C VAL A 156 10.60 -2.86 6.63
N ARG A 157 11.86 -2.46 6.44
CA ARG A 157 12.30 -1.07 6.61
C ARG A 157 13.15 -0.63 5.44
N HIS A 158 13.04 0.64 5.09
CA HIS A 158 13.87 1.28 4.09
C HIS A 158 14.43 2.58 4.64
N ALA A 159 15.71 2.56 5.04
CA ALA A 159 16.36 3.72 5.64
C ALA A 159 16.45 4.91 4.67
N GLY A 160 16.86 4.66 3.42
CA GLY A 160 16.95 5.71 2.39
C GLY A 160 15.62 6.41 2.06
N GLN A 161 14.51 5.67 2.08
CA GLN A 161 13.15 6.20 1.80
C GLN A 161 12.37 6.57 3.08
N LYS A 162 12.98 6.41 4.26
CA LYS A 162 12.42 6.75 5.58
C LYS A 162 11.02 6.16 5.82
N TRP A 163 10.83 4.87 5.51
CA TRP A 163 9.61 4.14 5.85
C TRP A 163 9.89 2.79 6.50
N ALA A 164 8.93 2.32 7.30
CA ALA A 164 8.97 1.02 7.99
C ALA A 164 7.56 0.42 8.12
N LEU A 165 7.49 -0.90 8.03
CA LEU A 165 6.35 -1.77 8.30
C LEU A 165 6.76 -2.70 9.44
N GLU A 166 6.02 -2.70 10.55
CA GLU A 166 6.35 -3.46 11.74
C GLU A 166 5.20 -4.33 12.22
N GLY A 167 5.52 -5.47 12.81
CA GLY A 167 4.51 -6.45 13.25
C GLY A 167 3.72 -7.00 12.07
N ILE A 168 4.42 -7.31 10.98
CA ILE A 168 3.85 -7.97 9.81
C ILE A 168 3.55 -9.42 10.17
N MET A 169 2.32 -9.83 9.92
CA MET A 169 1.91 -11.22 9.93
C MET A 169 1.32 -11.55 8.57
N VAL A 170 1.85 -12.57 7.91
CA VAL A 170 1.27 -13.10 6.67
C VAL A 170 0.91 -14.55 6.90
N ARG A 171 -0.33 -14.93 6.64
CA ARG A 171 -0.78 -16.31 6.71
C ARG A 171 -1.38 -16.73 5.38
N ALA A 172 -0.93 -17.87 4.86
CA ALA A 172 -1.51 -18.50 3.69
C ALA A 172 -1.72 -19.98 3.96
N GLU A 173 -2.86 -20.53 3.53
CA GLU A 173 -3.17 -21.95 3.64
C GLU A 173 -3.74 -22.44 2.31
N ALA A 174 -3.28 -23.61 1.85
CA ALA A 174 -3.73 -24.15 0.58
C ALA A 174 -3.70 -25.68 0.56
N ASP A 175 -4.61 -26.27 -0.22
CA ASP A 175 -4.60 -27.69 -0.51
C ASP A 175 -3.49 -28.04 -1.51
N VAL A 176 -2.65 -29.00 -1.15
CA VAL A 176 -1.49 -29.43 -1.96
C VAL A 176 -1.90 -29.92 -3.34
N ALA A 177 -3.04 -30.62 -3.43
CA ALA A 177 -3.57 -31.14 -4.69
C ALA A 177 -3.90 -30.01 -5.69
N THR A 178 -4.34 -28.86 -5.20
CA THR A 178 -4.70 -27.72 -6.03
C THR A 178 -3.64 -26.63 -6.06
N LEU A 179 -2.66 -26.62 -5.16
CA LEU A 179 -1.65 -25.57 -4.99
C LEU A 179 -1.05 -25.01 -6.30
N PRO A 180 -0.78 -25.81 -7.36
CA PRO A 180 -0.30 -25.25 -8.60
C PRO A 180 -1.28 -24.26 -9.23
N GLN A 181 -2.60 -24.47 -9.15
CA GLN A 181 -3.63 -23.66 -9.83
C GLN A 181 -4.85 -23.20 -9.05
N GLY A 182 -5.03 -23.69 -7.84
CA GLY A 182 -6.13 -23.38 -6.97
C GLY A 182 -6.00 -22.00 -6.33
N PRO A 183 -7.11 -21.49 -5.78
CA PRO A 183 -7.10 -20.31 -4.95
C PRO A 183 -6.27 -20.54 -3.68
N VAL A 184 -5.47 -19.55 -3.31
CA VAL A 184 -4.74 -19.53 -2.03
C VAL A 184 -5.24 -18.37 -1.20
N PRO A 185 -6.08 -18.60 -0.17
CA PRO A 185 -6.44 -17.59 0.81
C PRO A 185 -5.18 -17.05 1.52
N ILE A 186 -5.11 -15.73 1.63
CA ILE A 186 -4.01 -14.99 2.25
C ILE A 186 -4.60 -13.95 3.19
N GLU A 187 -4.09 -13.93 4.41
CA GLU A 187 -4.34 -12.89 5.39
C GLU A 187 -3.03 -12.15 5.65
N ILE A 188 -3.06 -10.82 5.57
CA ILE A 188 -1.93 -9.96 5.86
C ILE A 188 -2.38 -8.98 6.95
N THR A 189 -1.62 -8.90 8.03
CA THR A 189 -1.76 -7.82 8.99
C THR A 189 -0.44 -7.10 9.17
N VAL A 190 -0.50 -5.79 9.40
CA VAL A 190 0.66 -4.97 9.76
C VAL A 190 0.25 -4.10 10.93
N ARG A 191 0.94 -4.23 12.05
CA ARG A 191 0.63 -3.49 13.27
C ARG A 191 0.88 -1.99 13.08
N THR A 192 2.02 -1.63 12.51
CA THR A 192 2.42 -0.22 12.34
C THR A 192 3.04 0.00 10.97
N VAL A 193 2.63 1.07 10.31
CA VAL A 193 3.23 1.62 9.11
C VAL A 193 3.70 3.02 9.45
N THR A 194 4.98 3.28 9.30
CA THR A 194 5.58 4.59 9.58
C THR A 194 6.27 5.09 8.33
N ASN A 195 6.04 6.35 7.97
CA ASN A 195 6.89 7.07 7.04
C ASN A 195 7.27 8.44 7.61
N ALA A 196 8.01 9.25 6.85
CA ALA A 196 8.47 10.57 7.31
C ALA A 196 7.36 11.57 7.68
N ARG A 197 6.11 11.35 7.27
CA ARG A 197 5.00 12.32 7.41
C ARG A 197 3.73 11.74 8.05
N LEU A 198 3.52 10.44 7.96
CA LEU A 198 2.29 9.76 8.36
C LEU A 198 2.61 8.45 9.07
N GLY A 199 1.80 8.16 10.08
CA GLY A 199 1.69 6.85 10.70
C GLY A 199 0.33 6.24 10.39
N ALA A 200 0.32 4.95 10.09
CA ALA A 200 -0.89 4.14 10.03
C ALA A 200 -0.70 2.90 10.90
N ARG A 201 -1.81 2.29 11.34
CA ARG A 201 -1.79 1.14 12.24
C ARG A 201 -2.89 0.15 11.88
N ASN A 202 -2.78 -1.05 12.43
CA ASN A 202 -3.79 -2.10 12.31
C ASN A 202 -4.22 -2.34 10.84
N VAL A 203 -3.26 -2.37 9.93
CA VAL A 203 -3.52 -2.77 8.55
C VAL A 203 -3.97 -4.22 8.56
N ALA A 204 -5.09 -4.52 7.92
CA ALA A 204 -5.58 -5.88 7.74
C ALA A 204 -6.11 -6.05 6.32
N ILE A 205 -5.61 -7.07 5.62
CA ILE A 205 -5.98 -7.41 4.25
C ILE A 205 -6.32 -8.89 4.22
N SER A 206 -7.50 -9.21 3.72
CA SER A 206 -7.93 -10.58 3.43
C SER A 206 -8.11 -10.71 1.93
N ALA A 207 -7.40 -11.66 1.34
CA ALA A 207 -7.34 -11.83 -0.10
C ALA A 207 -7.25 -13.30 -0.50
N THR A 208 -7.46 -13.56 -1.78
CA THR A 208 -7.24 -14.87 -2.39
C THR A 208 -6.37 -14.70 -3.62
N LEU A 209 -5.22 -15.35 -3.63
CA LEU A 209 -4.35 -15.41 -4.80
C LEU A 209 -4.89 -16.44 -5.78
N ALA A 210 -5.19 -16.00 -7.00
CA ALA A 210 -5.59 -16.87 -8.10
C ALA A 210 -4.38 -17.25 -8.96
N GLY A 211 -4.46 -18.40 -9.64
CA GLY A 211 -3.39 -18.91 -10.50
C GLY A 211 -2.98 -17.99 -11.66
N SER A 212 -3.77 -16.98 -12.02
CA SER A 212 -3.49 -16.02 -13.10
C SER A 212 -2.52 -14.89 -12.70
N GLY A 213 -2.06 -14.82 -11.45
CA GLY A 213 -1.29 -13.68 -10.94
C GLY A 213 -2.17 -12.49 -10.52
N ASN A 214 -3.48 -12.72 -10.47
CA ASN A 214 -4.46 -11.81 -9.91
C ASN A 214 -4.71 -12.17 -8.44
N VAL A 215 -4.90 -11.15 -7.62
CA VAL A 215 -5.28 -11.26 -6.21
C VAL A 215 -6.66 -10.65 -6.06
N SER A 216 -7.63 -11.46 -5.65
CA SER A 216 -8.95 -10.96 -5.27
C SER A 216 -8.89 -10.54 -3.80
N VAL A 217 -8.99 -9.25 -3.53
CA VAL A 217 -9.02 -8.70 -2.19
C VAL A 217 -10.47 -8.61 -1.73
N THR A 218 -10.81 -9.32 -0.66
CA THR A 218 -12.17 -9.37 -0.10
C THR A 218 -12.39 -8.25 0.89
N SER A 219 -11.36 -7.89 1.66
CA SER A 219 -11.39 -6.75 2.57
C SER A 219 -10.00 -6.18 2.75
N ALA A 220 -9.90 -4.85 2.79
CA ALA A 220 -8.71 -4.16 3.25
C ALA A 220 -9.12 -3.03 4.17
N ARG A 221 -8.47 -2.92 5.33
CA ARG A 221 -8.69 -1.83 6.28
C ARG A 221 -7.37 -1.35 6.88
N VAL A 222 -7.34 -0.08 7.26
CA VAL A 222 -6.21 0.54 7.94
C VAL A 222 -6.70 1.69 8.80
N GLU A 223 -6.14 1.81 10.00
CA GLU A 223 -6.34 2.98 10.83
C GLU A 223 -5.27 4.03 10.54
N ILE A 224 -5.68 5.26 10.24
CA ILE A 224 -4.79 6.37 9.90
C ILE A 224 -5.42 7.68 10.34
N ALA A 225 -4.59 8.63 10.82
CA ALA A 225 -5.05 9.96 11.25
C ALA A 225 -6.20 9.90 12.28
N GLY A 226 -6.16 8.92 13.18
CA GLY A 226 -7.20 8.72 14.21
C GLY A 226 -8.56 8.25 13.69
N GLY A 227 -8.70 7.92 12.40
CA GLY A 227 -9.88 7.32 11.78
C GLY A 227 -9.57 5.98 11.11
N GLU A 228 -10.48 5.51 10.27
CA GLU A 228 -10.38 4.24 9.55
C GLU A 228 -10.60 4.43 8.06
N ILE A 229 -9.78 3.76 7.25
CA ILE A 229 -9.95 3.62 5.81
C ILE A 229 -10.25 2.16 5.51
N THR A 230 -11.33 1.91 4.79
CA THR A 230 -11.76 0.58 4.32
C THR A 230 -11.87 0.56 2.80
N ALA A 231 -11.53 -0.54 2.16
CA ALA A 231 -11.73 -0.73 0.73
C ALA A 231 -12.85 -1.74 0.47
N GLU A 232 -13.73 -1.44 -0.48
CA GLU A 232 -14.65 -2.43 -1.04
C GLU A 232 -13.86 -3.53 -1.77
N PRO A 233 -14.40 -4.75 -1.92
CA PRO A 233 -13.71 -5.84 -2.61
C PRO A 233 -13.21 -5.45 -4.01
N PHE A 234 -11.97 -5.78 -4.34
CA PHE A 234 -11.36 -5.45 -5.63
C PHE A 234 -10.40 -6.54 -6.11
N VAL A 235 -9.92 -6.42 -7.36
CA VAL A 235 -8.91 -7.33 -7.92
C VAL A 235 -7.64 -6.53 -8.24
N ALA A 236 -6.50 -7.04 -7.79
CA ALA A 236 -5.18 -6.53 -8.11
C ALA A 236 -4.46 -7.48 -9.07
N SER A 237 -3.82 -6.95 -10.11
CA SER A 237 -2.82 -7.73 -10.86
C SER A 237 -1.47 -7.59 -10.17
N LEU A 238 -0.67 -8.65 -10.04
CA LEU A 238 0.68 -8.57 -9.46
C LEU A 238 1.79 -8.46 -10.51
N SER A 239 1.48 -8.60 -11.79
CA SER A 239 2.49 -8.64 -12.87
C SER A 239 1.96 -8.08 -14.20
N PRO A 240 2.14 -6.78 -14.46
CA PRO A 240 2.67 -5.77 -13.54
C PRO A 240 1.70 -5.53 -12.37
N LEU A 241 2.22 -5.02 -11.25
CA LEU A 241 1.36 -4.58 -10.15
C LEU A 241 0.40 -3.50 -10.68
N SER A 242 -0.91 -3.71 -10.54
CA SER A 242 -1.91 -2.71 -10.89
C SER A 242 -3.18 -2.87 -10.05
N LEU A 243 -3.72 -1.72 -9.65
CA LEU A 243 -4.98 -1.53 -8.95
C LEU A 243 -5.86 -0.64 -9.82
N GLN A 244 -7.12 -1.01 -10.02
CA GLN A 244 -8.05 -0.23 -10.84
C GLN A 244 -9.32 0.04 -10.06
N ASN A 245 -9.72 1.31 -9.99
CA ASN A 245 -10.99 1.78 -9.44
C ASN A 245 -11.36 1.19 -8.05
N VAL A 246 -10.37 1.06 -7.17
CA VAL A 246 -10.58 0.60 -5.79
C VAL A 246 -11.40 1.64 -5.06
N LYS A 247 -12.65 1.30 -4.71
CA LYS A 247 -13.51 2.19 -3.94
C LYS A 247 -13.13 2.11 -2.46
N VAL A 248 -12.73 3.25 -1.93
CA VAL A 248 -12.24 3.37 -0.56
C VAL A 248 -13.17 4.28 0.22
N ARG A 249 -13.59 3.84 1.41
CA ARG A 249 -14.37 4.62 2.37
C ARG A 249 -13.47 5.09 3.51
N MET A 250 -13.54 6.37 3.80
CA MET A 250 -12.82 7.06 4.85
C MET A 250 -13.81 7.43 5.94
N THR A 251 -13.50 7.09 7.19
CA THR A 251 -14.35 7.37 8.35
C THR A 251 -13.52 8.02 9.46
N ARG A 252 -13.98 9.17 9.94
CA ARG A 252 -13.42 9.93 11.05
C ARG A 252 -11.94 10.28 10.88
N ILE A 253 -11.50 10.54 9.65
CA ILE A 253 -10.11 10.90 9.36
C ILE A 253 -9.82 12.30 9.89
N GLY A 254 -8.81 12.43 10.73
CA GLY A 254 -8.39 13.70 11.32
C GLY A 254 -7.79 14.66 10.29
N LEU A 255 -8.34 15.87 10.22
CA LEU A 255 -7.90 16.87 9.25
C LEU A 255 -6.50 17.42 9.56
N GLN A 256 -6.11 17.45 10.84
CA GLN A 256 -4.79 17.90 11.28
C GLN A 256 -3.64 17.10 10.65
N ASP A 257 -3.84 15.79 10.46
CA ASP A 257 -2.81 14.89 9.91
C ASP A 257 -2.76 15.01 8.38
N ILE A 258 -3.89 15.37 7.74
CA ILE A 258 -3.96 15.66 6.30
C ILE A 258 -3.24 16.99 5.99
N VAL A 259 -3.37 18.00 6.85
CA VAL A 259 -2.73 19.31 6.63
C VAL A 259 -1.21 19.20 6.55
N ALA A 260 -0.59 18.26 7.28
CA ALA A 260 0.84 17.97 7.14
C ALA A 260 1.27 17.57 5.71
N LEU A 261 0.31 17.20 4.85
CA LEU A 261 0.54 16.85 3.45
C LEU A 261 0.28 18.03 2.48
N VAL A 262 -0.35 19.12 2.93
CA VAL A 262 -0.73 20.27 2.10
C VAL A 262 0.30 21.40 2.27
N PRO A 263 1.23 21.62 1.33
CA PRO A 263 2.51 22.27 1.67
C PRO A 263 2.56 23.79 1.92
N ALA A 264 1.47 24.57 1.88
CA ALA A 264 1.64 26.04 1.93
C ALA A 264 0.46 26.93 2.39
N ALA A 265 -0.78 26.43 2.42
CA ALA A 265 -1.94 27.33 2.60
C ALA A 265 -2.53 27.34 4.02
N LEU A 266 -2.31 26.29 4.81
CA LEU A 266 -2.94 26.09 6.12
C LEU A 266 -1.90 26.05 7.23
N ALA A 267 -2.04 26.93 8.21
CA ALA A 267 -1.22 26.94 9.42
C ALA A 267 -1.68 25.86 10.41
N ALA A 268 -2.99 25.62 10.48
CA ALA A 268 -3.58 24.59 11.30
C ALA A 268 -4.94 24.15 10.73
N ALA A 269 -5.31 22.90 11.01
CA ALA A 269 -6.69 22.47 10.87
C ALA A 269 -7.06 21.50 12.00
N ARG A 270 -8.34 21.49 12.35
CA ARG A 270 -8.96 20.59 13.32
C ARG A 270 -10.31 20.13 12.79
N GLY A 271 -10.74 18.97 13.26
CA GLY A 271 -11.99 18.33 12.86
C GLY A 271 -11.74 17.02 12.12
N ARG A 272 -12.83 16.41 11.68
CA ARG A 272 -12.82 15.09 11.05
C ARG A 272 -13.64 15.06 9.78
N ILE A 273 -13.18 14.25 8.84
CA ILE A 273 -13.83 14.05 7.55
C ILE A 273 -14.24 12.60 7.38
N ASP A 274 -15.38 12.42 6.72
CA ASP A 274 -15.86 11.16 6.18
C ASP A 274 -15.91 11.27 4.67
N GLY A 275 -15.92 10.14 3.97
CA GLY A 275 -16.14 10.18 2.53
C GLY A 275 -15.77 8.90 1.81
N GLU A 276 -15.83 8.96 0.49
CA GLU A 276 -15.47 7.87 -0.39
C GLU A 276 -14.62 8.41 -1.54
N VAL A 277 -13.57 7.66 -1.92
CA VAL A 277 -12.64 8.02 -3.00
C VAL A 277 -12.30 6.77 -3.80
N ARG A 278 -12.20 6.90 -5.13
CA ARG A 278 -11.68 5.82 -5.97
C ARG A 278 -10.16 5.95 -6.12
N LEU A 279 -9.44 4.85 -5.93
CA LEU A 279 -7.99 4.78 -6.10
C LEU A 279 -7.64 3.83 -7.24
N GLY A 280 -6.69 4.24 -8.06
CA GLY A 280 -6.00 3.39 -9.03
C GLY A 280 -4.50 3.43 -8.76
N TRP A 281 -3.79 2.40 -9.16
CA TRP A 281 -2.33 2.43 -9.15
C TRP A 281 -1.80 1.59 -10.29
N ASN A 282 -0.81 2.08 -11.02
CA ASN A 282 -0.03 1.22 -11.88
C ASN A 282 1.41 1.76 -11.97
N LYS A 283 2.32 0.94 -12.49
CA LYS A 283 3.73 1.30 -12.57
C LYS A 283 4.03 2.51 -13.48
N ALA A 284 3.23 2.73 -14.53
CA ALA A 284 3.45 3.79 -15.51
C ALA A 284 2.93 5.14 -15.02
N ASP A 285 1.72 5.16 -14.45
CA ASP A 285 1.01 6.37 -14.07
C ASP A 285 1.11 6.69 -12.57
N GLY A 286 1.61 5.75 -11.76
CA GLY A 286 1.68 5.89 -10.31
C GLY A 286 0.30 5.78 -9.64
N LEU A 287 0.14 6.45 -8.50
CA LEU A 287 -1.14 6.54 -7.77
C LEU A 287 -2.09 7.48 -8.51
N GLN A 288 -3.25 6.98 -8.86
CA GLN A 288 -4.35 7.70 -9.48
C GLN A 288 -5.47 7.86 -8.46
N ILE A 289 -5.97 9.09 -8.29
CA ILE A 289 -7.10 9.35 -7.40
C ILE A 289 -8.30 9.74 -8.26
N GLY A 290 -9.21 8.80 -8.49
CA GLY A 290 -10.44 9.01 -9.25
C GLY A 290 -11.47 9.85 -8.49
N GLU A 291 -12.70 9.79 -8.99
CA GLU A 291 -13.83 10.49 -8.37
C GLU A 291 -13.98 10.12 -6.89
N GLY A 292 -14.30 11.12 -6.09
CA GLY A 292 -14.56 10.96 -4.67
C GLY A 292 -15.39 12.11 -4.14
N ARG A 293 -15.94 11.91 -2.94
CA ARG A 293 -16.63 12.92 -2.16
C ARG A 293 -16.14 12.83 -0.73
N LEU A 294 -15.67 13.94 -0.22
CA LEU A 294 -15.35 14.12 1.19
C LEU A 294 -16.42 15.05 1.78
N SER A 295 -16.85 14.78 2.99
CA SER A 295 -17.79 15.61 3.74
C SER A 295 -17.29 15.80 5.16
N LEU A 296 -17.56 16.98 5.69
CA LEU A 296 -17.36 17.26 7.11
C LEU A 296 -18.43 16.53 7.92
N ARG A 297 -18.10 16.22 9.17
CA ARG A 297 -19.08 15.68 10.10
C ARG A 297 -19.74 16.80 10.88
N ASP A 298 -21.03 16.62 11.18
CA ASP A 298 -21.80 17.58 11.97
C ASP A 298 -21.55 17.46 13.49
N ASP A 299 -20.95 16.36 13.94
CA ASP A 299 -20.71 16.07 15.36
C ASP A 299 -19.44 16.71 15.93
N GLU A 300 -18.53 17.20 15.06
CA GLU A 300 -17.28 17.84 15.47
C GLU A 300 -17.02 19.09 14.60
N PRO A 301 -16.88 20.29 15.21
CA PRO A 301 -16.65 21.50 14.44
C PRO A 301 -15.31 21.41 13.70
N THR A 302 -15.36 21.61 12.38
CA THR A 302 -14.14 21.69 11.57
C THR A 302 -13.65 23.14 11.55
N VAL A 303 -12.39 23.34 11.93
CA VAL A 303 -11.77 24.65 12.02
C VAL A 303 -10.47 24.65 11.20
N ILE A 304 -10.27 25.68 10.39
CA ILE A 304 -9.03 25.89 9.65
C ILE A 304 -8.45 27.25 9.98
N ARG A 305 -7.12 27.34 9.92
CA ARG A 305 -6.36 28.57 10.04
C ARG A 305 -5.41 28.67 8.86
N LEU A 306 -5.45 29.82 8.18
CA LEU A 306 -4.59 30.06 7.02
C LEU A 306 -3.16 30.35 7.46
N THR A 307 -2.20 29.96 6.62
CA THR A 307 -0.82 30.46 6.73
C THR A 307 -0.82 31.94 6.31
N PRO A 308 -0.08 32.82 7.01
CA PRO A 308 -0.03 34.23 6.64
C PRO A 308 0.43 34.43 5.20
N GLN A 309 -0.44 34.98 4.35
CA GLN A 309 -0.13 35.27 2.94
C GLN A 309 -0.61 36.68 2.56
N PRO A 310 0.21 37.72 2.81
CA PRO A 310 -0.14 39.11 2.49
C PRO A 310 -0.60 39.29 1.03
N GLY A 311 -1.73 39.95 0.83
CA GLY A 311 -2.37 40.20 -0.47
C GLY A 311 -3.27 39.08 -1.00
N PHE A 312 -3.39 37.93 -0.33
CA PHE A 312 -4.20 36.81 -0.85
C PHE A 312 -5.70 37.13 -0.97
N LEU A 313 -6.30 37.71 0.08
CA LEU A 313 -7.71 38.15 0.08
C LEU A 313 -7.83 39.64 -0.22
N THR A 314 -6.87 40.42 0.25
CA THR A 314 -6.93 41.89 0.24
C THR A 314 -6.55 42.53 -1.10
N SER A 315 -5.92 41.81 -2.04
CA SER A 315 -5.49 42.36 -3.34
C SER A 315 -6.65 42.84 -4.23
N HIS A 316 -7.82 42.24 -4.10
CA HIS A 316 -9.00 42.55 -4.93
C HIS A 316 -10.02 43.44 -4.21
N VAL A 317 -9.73 43.84 -2.97
CA VAL A 317 -10.64 44.64 -2.15
C VAL A 317 -9.94 45.94 -1.77
N PRO A 318 -10.50 47.11 -2.11
CA PRO A 318 -9.86 48.37 -1.76
C PRO A 318 -9.97 48.60 -0.24
N ALA A 319 -8.87 49.05 0.37
CA ALA A 319 -8.83 49.41 1.80
C ALA A 319 -9.75 50.57 2.17
N ARG A 320 -10.11 51.41 1.19
CA ARG A 320 -11.03 52.53 1.33
C ARG A 320 -11.95 52.61 0.13
N PHE A 321 -13.21 52.95 0.35
CA PHE A 321 -14.12 53.24 -0.76
C PHE A 321 -13.74 54.57 -1.40
N VAL A 322 -13.59 54.62 -2.73
CA VAL A 322 -13.24 55.86 -3.44
C VAL A 322 -14.50 56.41 -4.10
N PHE A 323 -15.15 57.37 -3.44
CA PHE A 323 -16.37 58.00 -3.98
C PHE A 323 -16.08 59.18 -4.93
N ALA A 324 -14.89 59.78 -4.83
CA ALA A 324 -14.52 60.98 -5.60
C ALA A 324 -13.08 60.88 -6.16
N PRO A 325 -12.85 60.05 -7.19
CA PRO A 325 -11.51 59.76 -7.71
C PRO A 325 -10.83 60.96 -8.38
N ARG A 326 -11.56 62.03 -8.70
CA ARG A 326 -11.05 63.25 -9.35
C ARG A 326 -10.53 64.32 -8.38
N LEU A 327 -10.73 64.16 -7.07
CA LEU A 327 -10.26 65.15 -6.09
C LEU A 327 -8.72 65.13 -5.93
N PRO A 328 -8.10 66.23 -5.49
CA PRO A 328 -6.72 66.24 -5.04
C PRO A 328 -6.46 65.21 -3.91
N PRO A 329 -5.26 64.60 -3.81
CA PRO A 329 -4.96 63.54 -2.84
C PRO A 329 -5.27 63.89 -1.38
N TRP A 330 -5.07 65.14 -0.99
CA TRP A 330 -5.33 65.63 0.37
C TRP A 330 -6.83 65.62 0.73
N LEU A 331 -7.72 65.88 -0.24
CA LEU A 331 -9.18 65.78 -0.06
C LEU A 331 -9.69 64.35 -0.19
N ARG A 332 -9.07 63.50 -1.02
CA ARG A 332 -9.51 62.10 -1.19
C ARG A 332 -9.56 61.35 0.14
N ARG A 333 -8.61 61.60 1.06
CA ARG A 333 -8.55 60.93 2.37
C ARG A 333 -9.78 61.22 3.24
N TRP A 334 -10.41 62.39 3.08
CA TRP A 334 -11.60 62.79 3.82
C TRP A 334 -12.88 62.17 3.25
N PHE A 335 -12.93 61.96 1.93
CA PHE A 335 -14.08 61.39 1.22
C PHE A 335 -13.96 59.88 0.94
N SER A 336 -12.95 59.21 1.51
CA SER A 336 -12.73 57.78 1.31
C SER A 336 -12.80 57.05 2.65
N PRO A 337 -14.01 56.65 3.10
CA PRO A 337 -14.18 55.91 4.34
C PRO A 337 -13.46 54.56 4.25
N LEU A 338 -13.01 54.08 5.42
CA LEU A 338 -12.39 52.76 5.55
C LEU A 338 -13.39 51.67 5.16
N ASN A 339 -12.90 50.65 4.47
CA ASN A 339 -13.69 49.48 4.16
C ASN A 339 -13.56 48.46 5.31
N PRO A 340 -14.58 48.25 6.15
CA PRO A 340 -14.48 47.35 7.30
C PRO A 340 -14.30 45.87 6.89
N ALA A 341 -14.70 45.51 5.66
CA ALA A 341 -14.44 44.19 5.12
C ALA A 341 -12.94 43.97 4.81
N TYR A 342 -12.19 45.03 4.47
CA TYR A 342 -10.76 44.93 4.20
C TYR A 342 -9.97 44.51 5.45
N GLU A 343 -10.24 45.17 6.59
CA GLU A 343 -9.60 44.83 7.87
C GLU A 343 -9.93 43.39 8.29
N SER A 344 -11.21 43.02 8.17
CA SER A 344 -11.66 41.66 8.46
C SER A 344 -10.99 40.60 7.57
N MET A 345 -10.85 40.86 6.27
CA MET A 345 -10.13 39.98 5.34
C MET A 345 -8.64 39.91 5.63
N GLN A 346 -8.02 41.02 6.04
CA GLN A 346 -6.61 41.08 6.41
C GLN A 346 -6.32 40.20 7.64
N VAL A 347 -7.19 40.23 8.66
CA VAL A 347 -7.06 39.37 9.85
C VAL A 347 -7.15 37.88 9.46
N ILE A 348 -8.06 37.52 8.56
CA ILE A 348 -8.20 36.14 8.05
C ILE A 348 -6.96 35.73 7.25
N GLU A 349 -6.51 36.59 6.33
CA GLU A 349 -5.36 36.38 5.44
C GLU A 349 -4.04 36.18 6.21
N LEU A 350 -3.89 36.89 7.34
CA LEU A 350 -2.74 36.78 8.22
C LEU A 350 -2.86 35.61 9.21
N GLY A 351 -3.89 34.77 9.11
CA GLY A 351 -4.09 33.62 9.98
C GLY A 351 -4.37 33.98 11.43
N GLN A 352 -4.89 35.18 11.69
CA GLN A 352 -5.13 35.69 13.05
C GLN A 352 -6.51 35.31 13.60
N THR A 353 -7.39 34.77 12.75
CA THR A 353 -8.73 34.29 13.15
C THR A 353 -8.93 32.87 12.67
N ASP A 354 -9.67 32.09 13.47
CA ASP A 354 -10.07 30.74 13.12
C ASP A 354 -11.31 30.77 12.22
N LEU A 355 -11.32 29.87 11.24
CA LEU A 355 -12.41 29.76 10.26
C LEU A 355 -13.16 28.45 10.49
N HIS A 356 -14.43 28.55 10.88
CA HIS A 356 -15.35 27.42 10.95
C HIS A 356 -15.76 26.99 9.56
N VAL A 357 -15.36 25.79 9.16
CA VAL A 357 -15.69 25.24 7.85
C VAL A 357 -17.13 24.72 7.88
N ARG A 358 -17.96 25.27 7.00
CA ARG A 358 -19.36 24.87 6.80
C ARG A 358 -19.50 23.80 5.72
N SER A 359 -18.68 23.87 4.69
CA SER A 359 -18.66 22.90 3.61
C SER A 359 -17.25 22.73 3.06
N LEU A 360 -16.88 21.49 2.79
CA LEU A 360 -15.68 21.11 2.08
C LEU A 360 -16.11 20.19 0.93
N GLU A 361 -15.93 20.64 -0.29
CA GLU A 361 -16.14 19.83 -1.48
C GLU A 361 -14.81 19.64 -2.19
N VAL A 362 -14.41 18.39 -2.40
CA VAL A 362 -13.21 18.06 -3.15
C VAL A 362 -13.62 17.28 -4.38
N LYS A 363 -13.44 17.87 -5.55
CA LYS A 363 -13.64 17.23 -6.84
C LYS A 363 -12.29 16.97 -7.48
N MET A 364 -12.01 15.72 -7.80
CA MET A 364 -10.75 15.31 -8.44
C MET A 364 -11.03 14.85 -9.87
N THR A 365 -10.21 15.29 -10.82
CA THR A 365 -10.26 14.97 -12.25
C THR A 365 -8.85 14.64 -12.72
N PRO A 366 -8.38 13.39 -12.59
CA PRO A 366 -6.98 13.00 -12.82
C PRO A 366 -6.42 13.38 -14.19
N GLU A 367 -7.24 13.28 -15.23
CA GLU A 367 -6.87 13.59 -16.61
C GLU A 367 -6.82 15.10 -16.90
N GLY A 368 -7.19 15.92 -15.91
CA GLY A 368 -7.48 17.33 -16.10
C GLY A 368 -8.93 17.54 -16.53
N ASP A 369 -9.54 18.62 -16.05
CA ASP A 369 -10.78 19.11 -16.65
C ASP A 369 -10.48 19.95 -17.91
N GLY A 370 -11.50 20.57 -18.51
CA GLY A 370 -11.31 21.43 -19.70
C GLY A 370 -10.34 22.61 -19.51
N GLY A 371 -9.90 22.91 -18.28
CA GLY A 371 -8.87 23.89 -17.95
C GLY A 371 -7.55 23.27 -17.46
N GLY A 372 -7.36 21.96 -17.58
CA GLY A 372 -6.14 21.26 -17.12
C GLY A 372 -6.02 21.12 -15.60
N ARG A 373 -7.12 21.30 -14.85
CA ARG A 373 -7.12 21.17 -13.38
C ARG A 373 -7.31 19.72 -12.98
N SER A 374 -6.42 19.24 -12.13
CA SER A 374 -6.46 17.86 -11.63
C SER A 374 -7.28 17.72 -10.34
N ALA A 375 -7.41 18.78 -9.56
CA ALA A 375 -8.39 18.86 -8.49
C ALA A 375 -8.92 20.28 -8.30
N LYS A 376 -10.17 20.36 -7.85
CA LYS A 376 -10.83 21.56 -7.38
C LYS A 376 -11.33 21.31 -5.96
N VAL A 377 -10.78 22.07 -5.03
CA VAL A 377 -11.21 22.06 -3.62
C VAL A 377 -11.98 23.34 -3.37
N VAL A 378 -13.25 23.23 -3.00
CA VAL A 378 -14.10 24.35 -2.59
C VAL A 378 -14.29 24.26 -1.09
N VAL A 379 -13.81 25.27 -0.38
CA VAL A 379 -13.97 25.39 1.07
C VAL A 379 -14.85 26.58 1.37
N VAL A 380 -15.97 26.36 2.04
CA VAL A 380 -16.83 27.42 2.55
C VAL A 380 -16.62 27.51 4.05
N ALA A 381 -16.15 28.65 4.53
CA ALA A 381 -15.89 28.86 5.94
C ALA A 381 -16.40 30.21 6.44
N GLN A 382 -16.58 30.32 7.76
CA GLN A 382 -17.02 31.53 8.44
C GLN A 382 -16.01 31.89 9.55
N PRO A 383 -15.62 33.18 9.68
CA PRO A 383 -14.80 33.62 10.80
C PRO A 383 -15.51 33.37 12.13
N GLU A 384 -14.77 32.88 13.14
CA GLU A 384 -15.32 32.61 14.47
C GLU A 384 -15.67 33.91 15.25
N GLN A 385 -14.98 35.01 14.95
CA GLN A 385 -15.12 36.27 15.69
C GLN A 385 -16.52 36.89 15.53
N ALA A 386 -17.24 37.04 16.66
CA ALA A 386 -18.53 37.72 16.70
C ALA A 386 -18.40 39.19 16.26
N GLY A 387 -19.28 39.63 15.36
CA GLY A 387 -19.28 41.00 14.82
C GLY A 387 -18.41 41.20 13.56
N ASN A 388 -17.83 40.13 13.01
CA ASN A 388 -17.13 40.20 11.73
C ASN A 388 -18.09 40.57 10.59
N VAL A 389 -17.72 41.56 9.78
CA VAL A 389 -18.52 42.02 8.63
C VAL A 389 -18.51 40.99 7.48
N VAL A 390 -17.50 40.11 7.46
CA VAL A 390 -17.38 39.02 6.49
C VAL A 390 -18.15 37.80 7.01
N GLY A 391 -19.38 37.62 6.52
CA GLY A 391 -20.24 36.51 6.94
C GLY A 391 -19.84 35.13 6.40
N GLN A 392 -19.13 35.07 5.27
CA GLN A 392 -18.68 33.83 4.63
C GLN A 392 -17.47 34.09 3.73
N VAL A 393 -16.52 33.17 3.75
CA VAL A 393 -15.39 33.13 2.82
C VAL A 393 -15.44 31.82 2.05
N THR A 394 -15.34 31.92 0.73
CA THR A 394 -15.25 30.75 -0.15
C THR A 394 -13.86 30.71 -0.77
N PHE A 395 -13.13 29.63 -0.51
CA PHE A 395 -11.84 29.35 -1.11
C PHE A 395 -12.03 28.35 -2.25
N GLU A 396 -11.56 28.69 -3.44
CA GLU A 396 -11.43 27.74 -4.54
C GLU A 396 -9.94 27.48 -4.78
N ILE A 397 -9.47 26.30 -4.39
CA ILE A 397 -8.09 25.88 -4.62
C ILE A 397 -8.10 24.96 -5.84
N ASN A 398 -7.54 25.49 -6.92
CA ASN A 398 -7.33 24.73 -8.15
C ASN A 398 -5.92 24.13 -8.13
N VAL A 399 -5.85 22.81 -8.19
CA VAL A 399 -4.59 22.06 -8.32
C VAL A 399 -4.39 21.76 -9.80
N PHE A 400 -3.24 22.18 -10.34
CA PHE A 400 -2.88 21.99 -11.74
C PHE A 400 -1.79 20.94 -11.89
N GLY A 401 -1.81 20.22 -13.01
CA GLY A 401 -0.84 19.18 -13.33
C GLY A 401 -1.17 17.80 -12.73
N PRO A 402 -0.43 16.73 -13.08
CA PRO A 402 -0.77 15.37 -12.66
C PRO A 402 -0.76 15.27 -11.14
N LEU A 403 -1.90 14.87 -10.55
CA LEU A 403 -2.03 14.66 -9.11
C LEU A 403 -0.98 13.66 -8.58
N ALA A 404 -0.60 12.70 -9.43
CA ALA A 404 0.50 11.77 -9.21
C ALA A 404 1.82 12.49 -8.89
N ASN A 405 2.14 13.62 -9.52
CA ASN A 405 3.38 14.36 -9.27
C ASN A 405 3.36 15.10 -7.93
N VAL A 406 2.21 15.59 -7.47
CA VAL A 406 2.07 16.26 -6.15
C VAL A 406 2.21 15.25 -5.00
N LEU A 407 1.70 14.03 -5.19
CA LEU A 407 1.84 12.94 -4.23
C LEU A 407 3.25 12.33 -4.25
N VAL A 408 3.88 12.24 -5.44
CA VAL A 408 5.29 11.83 -5.59
C VAL A 408 6.26 12.89 -5.05
N LEU A 409 5.93 14.20 -5.12
CA LEU A 409 6.68 15.28 -4.44
C LEU A 409 6.70 15.11 -2.91
N GLY A 410 5.75 14.35 -2.35
CA GLY A 410 5.78 13.89 -0.96
C GLY A 410 6.85 12.83 -0.67
N MET A 411 7.29 12.08 -1.68
CA MET A 411 8.24 10.95 -1.58
C MET A 411 9.62 11.25 -2.18
N LYS A 412 9.73 12.18 -3.14
CA LYS A 412 11.01 12.57 -3.77
C LYS A 412 11.09 14.09 -3.79
N GLN A 413 11.82 14.69 -2.84
CA GLN A 413 12.15 16.12 -2.91
C GLN A 413 13.48 16.33 -3.63
N HIS A 414 13.47 17.19 -4.65
CA HIS A 414 14.19 18.46 -4.66
C HIS A 414 13.39 19.45 -5.54
N LEU A 415 12.97 20.59 -4.99
CA LEU A 415 12.35 21.69 -5.72
C LEU A 415 13.37 22.82 -5.85
N SER A 416 13.73 23.18 -7.08
CA SER A 416 14.25 24.50 -7.42
C SER A 416 13.18 25.24 -8.22
N PHE A 417 12.92 26.49 -7.86
CA PHE A 417 12.04 27.37 -8.63
C PHE A 417 12.89 28.23 -9.55
N GLY A 418 12.65 28.14 -10.86
CA GLY A 418 13.12 29.10 -11.87
C GLY A 418 11.99 30.04 -12.22
N MET A 419 12.24 31.35 -12.17
CA MET A 419 11.31 32.40 -12.60
C MET A 419 11.47 32.67 -14.10
N HIS A 420 10.35 32.85 -14.80
CA HIS A 420 10.27 33.63 -16.03
C HIS A 420 9.11 34.60 -15.94
#